data_AF-A0A7L4YU09-F1
#
_entry.id   AF-A0A7L4YU09-F1
#
_cell.length_a   1.000
_cell.length_b   1.000
_cell.length_c   1.000
_cell.angle_alpha   90.00
_cell.angle_beta   90.00
_cell.angle_gamma   90.00
#
_symmetry.space_group_name_H-M   'P 1'
#
loop_
_entity.id
_entity.type
_entity.pdbx_description
1 polymer ?
#
loop_
_entity_poly.entity_id
_entity_poly.type
_entity_poly.pdbx_seq_one_letter_code
_entity_poly.pdbx_strand_id
1 'polypeptide(L)'
;MTQSSEVRDGARFPRRFREAEERGRRIARALFLFTDIGREVDEALMERVGGALLQRDEPGAALAEAMRLPAGDPDRVTPARIDQALRAADVPPDLPSALREFLDQARAVPEWVDWDRVERGAAAYRFLGRNSGDVLTLLSLIGGYRFGGPADLLVLTGGLSGGTTLRRLGETTKWSHAVTRAGGLRPGAEGWRLTVHVRAMHALVNARFEPRWDTGRWGYPINQADQAATLGLFDSTVIIGCLGLGVRLTRAQRDDLMHLWRYAGWLMGVSPEWLTDVENVRHRWNYHILLAAGGQTQAGRDLARLTLDAQAERDFGHRAPAVERLHRRYERARRASILSAFMGKDGMRDLGLRRRFPWALLLALAGNTLRYRVLGVLPGGRERLEVRGARVQDRQLASMFHDGRPADVARLPGAAREAAV
;
A
#
# COMPACT_ATOMS: atom_id res chain seq x y z
N MET A 1 -16.86 -5.94 37.55
CA MET A 1 -17.18 -7.25 36.95
C MET A 1 -16.62 -7.29 35.55
N THR A 2 -15.40 -7.81 35.48
CA THR A 2 -14.58 -8.03 34.29
C THR A 2 -15.16 -9.22 33.51
N GLN A 3 -15.76 -8.97 32.35
CA GLN A 3 -15.94 -10.03 31.35
C GLN A 3 -14.62 -10.16 30.60
N SER A 4 -13.77 -11.08 31.08
CA SER A 4 -12.78 -11.72 30.21
C SER A 4 -13.53 -12.30 29.03
N SER A 5 -13.17 -11.88 27.82
CA SER A 5 -13.60 -12.51 26.59
C SER A 5 -13.03 -13.92 26.55
N GLU A 6 -13.79 -14.88 27.07
CA GLU A 6 -13.61 -16.30 26.77
C GLU A 6 -13.61 -16.44 25.25
N VAL A 7 -12.49 -16.91 24.71
CA VAL A 7 -12.38 -17.43 23.35
C VAL A 7 -13.30 -18.65 23.25
N ARG A 8 -14.56 -18.42 22.91
CA ARG A 8 -15.51 -19.47 22.52
C ARG A 8 -15.61 -19.53 21.00
N ASP A 9 -14.68 -20.24 20.37
CA ASP A 9 -14.96 -21.34 19.45
C ASP A 9 -13.64 -21.99 19.00
N GLY A 10 -13.60 -23.33 18.94
CA GLY A 10 -12.41 -24.16 18.70
C GLY A 10 -11.75 -24.09 17.31
N ALA A 11 -11.76 -22.94 16.64
CA ALA A 11 -11.10 -22.74 15.35
C ALA A 11 -9.67 -22.18 15.53
N ARG A 12 -8.68 -22.85 14.94
CA ARG A 12 -7.24 -22.46 14.98
C ARG A 12 -6.95 -21.09 14.34
N PHE A 13 -7.81 -20.63 13.42
CA PHE A 13 -7.62 -19.39 12.65
C PHE A 13 -8.90 -18.54 12.60
N PRO A 14 -8.80 -17.22 12.31
CA PRO A 14 -9.98 -16.36 12.19
C PRO A 14 -10.98 -16.85 11.13
N ARG A 15 -12.28 -16.58 11.34
CA ARG A 15 -13.36 -17.09 10.46
C ARG A 15 -13.21 -16.70 8.99
N ARG A 16 -12.52 -15.60 8.65
CA ARG A 16 -12.27 -15.21 7.26
C ARG A 16 -11.31 -16.14 6.52
N PHE A 17 -10.45 -16.86 7.25
CA PHE A 17 -9.41 -17.69 6.67
C PHE A 17 -10.02 -18.76 5.77
N ARG A 18 -9.67 -18.75 4.48
CA ARG A 18 -10.17 -19.65 3.43
C ARG A 18 -11.68 -19.57 3.16
N GLU A 19 -12.40 -18.58 3.70
CA GLU A 19 -13.87 -18.53 3.52
C GLU A 19 -14.32 -18.38 2.06
N ALA A 20 -13.48 -17.72 1.27
CA ALA A 20 -13.73 -17.41 -0.13
C ALA A 20 -12.70 -18.09 -1.04
N GLU A 21 -12.13 -19.22 -0.60
CA GLU A 21 -11.01 -19.88 -1.28
C GLU A 21 -11.31 -20.19 -2.74
N GLU A 22 -12.49 -20.74 -3.06
CA GLU A 22 -12.88 -21.02 -4.45
C GLU A 22 -12.92 -19.76 -5.33
N ARG A 23 -13.37 -18.64 -4.75
CA ARG A 23 -13.35 -17.35 -5.43
C ARG A 23 -11.92 -16.87 -5.62
N GLY A 24 -11.06 -17.01 -4.62
CA GLY A 24 -9.62 -16.77 -4.70
C GLY A 24 -8.99 -17.56 -5.85
N ARG A 25 -9.28 -18.88 -5.96
CA ARG A 25 -8.82 -19.74 -7.06
C ARG A 25 -9.27 -19.24 -8.43
N ARG A 26 -10.51 -18.76 -8.57
CA ARG A 26 -10.99 -18.17 -9.84
C ARG A 26 -10.24 -16.89 -10.21
N ILE A 27 -9.99 -16.02 -9.23
CA ILE A 27 -9.24 -14.77 -9.43
C ILE A 27 -7.79 -15.06 -9.81
N ALA A 28 -7.16 -16.03 -9.14
CA ALA A 28 -5.77 -16.44 -9.36
C ALA A 28 -5.50 -16.98 -10.78
N ARG A 29 -6.52 -17.41 -11.54
CA ARG A 29 -6.34 -17.87 -12.92
C ARG A 29 -5.61 -16.86 -13.80
N ALA A 30 -5.87 -15.57 -13.58
CA ALA A 30 -5.18 -14.50 -14.31
C ALA A 30 -3.69 -14.39 -13.89
N LEU A 31 -3.37 -14.61 -12.60
CA LEU A 31 -1.99 -14.58 -12.10
C LEU A 31 -1.11 -15.62 -12.81
N PHE A 32 -1.63 -16.83 -13.03
CA PHE A 32 -0.90 -17.90 -13.73
C PHE A 32 -0.66 -17.64 -15.23
N LEU A 33 -1.26 -16.60 -15.82
CA LEU A 33 -0.93 -16.17 -17.19
C LEU A 33 0.32 -15.28 -17.24
N PHE A 34 0.72 -14.73 -16.10
CA PHE A 34 1.82 -13.76 -16.00
C PHE A 34 2.99 -14.27 -15.13
N THR A 35 2.87 -15.48 -14.57
CA THR A 35 3.80 -16.01 -13.58
C THR A 35 4.06 -17.49 -13.81
N ASP A 36 5.25 -17.94 -13.42
CA ASP A 36 5.67 -19.34 -13.53
C ASP A 36 5.46 -20.13 -12.21
N ILE A 37 4.57 -19.65 -11.34
CA ILE A 37 4.31 -20.31 -10.05
C ILE A 37 3.45 -21.56 -10.23
N GLY A 38 3.67 -22.56 -9.38
CA GLY A 38 2.81 -23.74 -9.30
C GLY A 38 1.37 -23.39 -8.90
N ARG A 39 0.42 -24.22 -9.34
CA ARG A 39 -1.02 -24.08 -9.02
C ARG A 39 -1.45 -24.83 -7.76
N GLU A 40 -0.55 -25.66 -7.23
CA GLU A 40 -0.76 -26.42 -6.02
C GLU A 40 -0.78 -25.50 -4.80
N VAL A 41 -1.61 -25.86 -3.83
CA VAL A 41 -1.67 -25.16 -2.55
C VAL A 41 -0.66 -25.79 -1.61
N ASP A 42 0.25 -24.97 -1.14
CA ASP A 42 1.17 -25.29 -0.07
C ASP A 42 0.46 -25.09 1.27
N GLU A 43 0.04 -26.21 1.85
CA GLU A 43 -0.70 -26.23 3.12
C GLU A 43 0.13 -25.66 4.28
N ALA A 44 1.46 -25.86 4.30
CA ALA A 44 2.32 -25.27 5.33
C ALA A 44 2.40 -23.74 5.18
N LEU A 45 2.45 -23.23 3.96
CA LEU A 45 2.34 -21.79 3.71
C LEU A 45 0.97 -21.25 4.09
N MET A 46 -0.12 -21.98 3.83
CA MET A 46 -1.46 -21.57 4.26
C MET A 46 -1.57 -21.50 5.78
N GLU A 47 -1.01 -22.45 6.53
CA GLU A 47 -0.96 -22.37 7.99
C GLU A 47 -0.20 -21.14 8.48
N ARG A 48 0.93 -20.81 7.84
CA ARG A 48 1.68 -19.58 8.16
C ARG A 48 0.86 -18.32 7.87
N VAL A 49 0.16 -18.26 6.73
CA VAL A 49 -0.75 -17.14 6.42
C VAL A 49 -1.85 -17.04 7.48
N GLY A 50 -2.45 -18.16 7.87
CA GLY A 50 -3.46 -18.21 8.92
C GLY A 50 -2.96 -17.69 10.26
N GLY A 51 -1.75 -18.09 10.67
CA GLY A 51 -1.08 -17.58 11.87
C GLY A 51 -0.76 -16.09 11.79
N ALA A 52 -0.32 -15.62 10.63
CA ALA A 52 0.00 -14.21 10.40
C ALA A 52 -1.21 -13.27 10.48
N LEU A 53 -2.45 -13.79 10.39
CA LEU A 53 -3.67 -13.01 10.68
C LEU A 53 -3.81 -12.63 12.16
N LEU A 54 -3.14 -13.38 13.04
CA LEU A 54 -3.12 -13.20 14.50
C LEU A 54 -1.77 -12.68 14.99
N GLN A 55 -0.96 -12.12 14.10
CA GLN A 55 0.30 -11.46 14.44
C GLN A 55 0.23 -9.98 14.09
N ARG A 56 0.85 -9.14 14.91
CA ARG A 56 0.96 -7.69 14.70
C ARG A 56 2.42 -7.25 14.82
N ASP A 57 2.68 -5.97 14.63
CA ASP A 57 3.98 -5.35 14.86
C ASP A 57 4.16 -5.06 16.36
N GLU A 58 4.84 -5.94 17.10
CA GLU A 58 4.97 -5.82 18.56
C GLU A 58 5.73 -4.56 19.02
N PRO A 59 6.88 -4.18 18.41
CA PRO A 59 7.51 -2.88 18.73
C PRO A 59 6.58 -1.70 18.46
N GLY A 60 5.79 -1.76 17.39
CA GLY A 60 4.74 -0.78 17.12
C GLY A 60 3.67 -0.78 18.22
N ALA A 61 3.19 -1.94 18.65
CA ALA A 61 2.19 -2.08 19.70
C ALA A 61 2.69 -1.51 21.04
N ALA A 62 3.93 -1.81 21.42
CA ALA A 62 4.57 -1.24 22.61
C ALA A 62 4.66 0.29 22.53
N LEU A 63 5.04 0.83 21.37
CA LEU A 63 5.02 2.29 21.13
C LEU A 63 3.62 2.88 21.29
N ALA A 64 2.59 2.21 20.77
CA ALA A 64 1.21 2.66 20.86
C ALA A 64 0.69 2.67 22.31
N GLU A 65 1.05 1.67 23.12
CA GLU A 65 0.73 1.64 24.56
C GLU A 65 1.47 2.75 25.32
N ALA A 66 2.75 2.96 25.04
CA ALA A 66 3.53 4.05 25.65
C ALA A 66 2.94 5.44 25.34
N MET A 67 2.27 5.61 24.19
CA MET A 67 1.57 6.86 23.86
C MET A 67 0.29 7.09 24.67
N ARG A 68 -0.28 6.06 25.28
CA ARG A 68 -1.50 6.13 26.11
C ARG A 68 -1.22 6.34 27.58
N LEU A 69 0.05 6.27 28.00
CA LEU A 69 0.42 6.51 29.38
C LEU A 69 -0.05 7.91 29.85
N PRO A 70 -0.39 8.08 31.14
CA PRO A 70 -0.87 9.34 31.70
C PRO A 70 0.12 10.50 31.50
N ALA A 71 -0.39 11.73 31.48
CA ALA A 71 0.47 12.91 31.43
C ALA A 71 1.39 12.97 32.66
N GLY A 72 2.69 13.18 32.43
CA GLY A 72 3.71 13.21 33.49
C GLY A 72 4.44 11.89 33.72
N ASP A 73 3.98 10.79 33.12
CA ASP A 73 4.71 9.52 33.12
C ASP A 73 6.02 9.67 32.31
N PRO A 74 7.19 9.30 32.88
CA PRO A 74 8.48 9.45 32.21
C PRO A 74 8.61 8.59 30.94
N ASP A 75 7.86 7.48 30.85
CA ASP A 75 7.86 6.60 29.68
C ASP A 75 6.81 6.99 28.64
N ARG A 76 6.02 8.04 28.90
CA ARG A 76 5.02 8.52 27.94
C ARG A 76 5.68 9.01 26.65
N VAL A 77 5.22 8.45 25.53
CA VAL A 77 5.63 8.90 24.20
C VAL A 77 4.62 9.89 23.64
N THR A 78 5.10 10.98 23.03
CA THR A 78 4.25 11.95 22.32
C THR A 78 4.54 11.94 20.83
N PRO A 79 3.56 12.33 19.97
CA PRO A 79 3.81 12.51 18.54
C PRO A 79 5.01 13.41 18.23
N ALA A 80 5.20 14.47 19.02
CA ALA A 80 6.33 15.39 18.86
C ALA A 80 7.67 14.71 19.17
N ARG A 81 7.73 13.86 20.20
CA ARG A 81 8.94 13.09 20.55
C ARG A 81 9.31 12.10 19.44
N ILE A 82 8.33 11.42 18.84
CA ILE A 82 8.55 10.53 17.69
C ILE A 82 9.11 11.33 16.51
N ASP A 83 8.44 12.43 16.16
CA ASP A 83 8.81 13.29 15.03
C ASP A 83 10.20 13.94 15.19
N GLN A 84 10.56 14.32 16.43
CA GLN A 84 11.91 14.78 16.77
C GLN A 84 12.95 13.66 16.60
N ALA A 85 12.69 12.47 17.15
CA ALA A 85 13.62 11.36 17.13
C ALA A 85 13.83 10.78 15.71
N LEU A 86 12.84 10.88 14.83
CA LEU A 86 12.96 10.53 13.40
C LEU A 86 13.81 11.54 12.61
N ARG A 87 13.91 12.79 13.04
CA ARG A 87 14.76 13.82 12.40
C ARG A 87 16.15 13.93 13.00
N ALA A 88 16.35 13.40 14.21
CA ALA A 88 17.66 13.39 14.85
C ALA A 88 18.66 12.55 14.03
N ALA A 89 19.89 13.04 13.91
CA ALA A 89 20.97 12.28 13.25
C ALA A 89 21.23 10.98 14.02
N ASP A 90 21.41 11.09 15.33
CA ASP A 90 21.62 9.98 16.26
C ASP A 90 20.39 9.73 17.14
N VAL A 91 20.31 8.55 17.74
CA VAL A 91 19.25 8.19 18.70
C VAL A 91 19.51 8.94 20.00
N PRO A 92 18.59 9.81 20.47
CA PRO A 92 18.78 10.49 21.75
C PRO A 92 18.95 9.50 22.93
N PRO A 93 19.84 9.79 23.90
CA PRO A 93 20.11 8.88 25.01
C PRO A 93 18.95 8.78 26.02
N ASP A 94 18.05 9.76 26.04
CA ASP A 94 16.96 9.91 27.00
C ASP A 94 15.57 9.52 26.44
N LEU A 95 15.50 8.58 25.49
CA LEU A 95 14.20 8.13 24.96
C LEU A 95 13.53 7.11 25.90
N PRO A 96 12.19 7.18 26.05
CA PRO A 96 11.40 6.09 26.61
C PRO A 96 11.72 4.75 25.94
N SER A 97 11.74 3.67 26.71
CA SER A 97 12.16 2.33 26.26
C SER A 97 11.44 1.87 24.99
N ALA A 98 10.12 1.99 24.93
CA ALA A 98 9.32 1.61 23.77
C ALA A 98 9.67 2.40 22.50
N LEU A 99 9.96 3.70 22.63
CA LEU A 99 10.39 4.52 21.49
C LEU A 99 11.82 4.19 21.06
N ARG A 100 12.70 3.89 22.02
CA ARG A 100 14.07 3.43 21.75
C ARG A 100 14.05 2.13 20.94
N GLU A 101 13.38 1.09 21.42
CA GLU A 101 13.33 -0.21 20.75
C GLU A 101 12.74 -0.10 19.33
N PHE A 102 11.67 0.67 19.17
CA PHE A 102 11.05 0.94 17.87
C PHE A 102 12.03 1.61 16.89
N LEU A 103 12.79 2.61 17.35
CA LEU A 103 13.75 3.34 16.53
C LEU A 103 15.02 2.53 16.24
N ASP A 104 15.51 1.74 17.20
CA ASP A 104 16.66 0.89 17.03
C ASP A 104 16.40 -0.13 15.91
N GLN A 105 15.21 -0.73 15.89
CA GLN A 105 14.82 -1.61 14.77
C GLN A 105 14.68 -0.86 13.45
N ALA A 106 14.09 0.35 13.44
CA ALA A 106 13.93 1.14 12.22
C ALA A 106 15.26 1.65 11.64
N ARG A 107 16.26 1.88 12.50
CA ARG A 107 17.62 2.32 12.13
C ARG A 107 18.53 1.14 11.80
N ALA A 108 18.24 -0.06 12.30
CA ALA A 108 18.96 -1.27 11.93
C ALA A 108 18.77 -1.54 10.43
N VAL A 109 19.88 -1.47 9.69
CA VAL A 109 19.95 -1.82 8.26
C VAL A 109 20.33 -3.30 8.18
N PRO A 110 19.46 -4.18 7.69
CA PRO A 110 19.79 -5.60 7.56
C PRO A 110 20.96 -5.83 6.61
N GLU A 111 21.76 -6.87 6.87
CA GLU A 111 22.95 -7.22 6.06
C GLU A 111 22.65 -7.46 4.58
N TRP A 112 21.44 -7.91 4.26
CA TRP A 112 21.01 -8.16 2.89
C TRP A 112 20.71 -6.89 2.09
N VAL A 113 20.68 -5.71 2.71
CA VAL A 113 20.37 -4.45 2.02
C VAL A 113 21.56 -4.05 1.14
N ASP A 114 21.34 -4.11 -0.17
CA ASP A 114 22.24 -3.55 -1.17
C ASP A 114 21.69 -2.19 -1.60
N TRP A 115 22.42 -1.14 -1.23
CA TRP A 115 22.00 0.22 -1.49
C TRP A 115 21.98 0.59 -2.97
N ASP A 116 22.87 0.02 -3.78
CA ASP A 116 22.84 0.28 -5.22
C ASP A 116 21.61 -0.37 -5.85
N ARG A 117 21.18 -1.54 -5.35
CA ARG A 117 19.90 -2.15 -5.75
C ARG A 117 18.71 -1.32 -5.30
N VAL A 118 18.73 -0.76 -4.08
CA VAL A 118 17.68 0.17 -3.61
C VAL A 118 17.56 1.38 -4.54
N GLU A 119 18.68 2.02 -4.90
CA GLU A 119 18.67 3.19 -5.79
C GLU A 119 18.21 2.84 -7.23
N ARG A 120 18.68 1.71 -7.78
CA ARG A 120 18.23 1.23 -9.10
C ARG A 120 16.76 0.82 -9.09
N GLY A 121 16.26 0.26 -7.99
CA GLY A 121 14.85 -0.05 -7.79
C GLY A 121 13.99 1.21 -7.74
N ALA A 122 14.46 2.24 -7.03
CA ALA A 122 13.80 3.54 -6.99
C ALA A 122 13.75 4.19 -8.38
N ALA A 123 14.87 4.14 -9.13
CA ALA A 123 14.93 4.59 -10.52
C ALA A 123 13.97 3.80 -11.43
N ALA A 124 13.94 2.47 -11.30
CA ALA A 124 13.03 1.60 -12.04
C ALA A 124 11.55 1.92 -11.74
N TYR A 125 11.22 2.29 -10.50
CA TYR A 125 9.87 2.71 -10.13
C TYR A 125 9.50 4.07 -10.72
N ARG A 126 10.41 5.07 -10.69
CA ARG A 126 10.22 6.37 -11.36
C ARG A 126 10.03 6.22 -12.86
N PHE A 127 10.76 5.29 -13.48
CA PHE A 127 10.67 4.95 -14.91
C PHE A 127 9.25 4.47 -15.32
N LEU A 128 8.47 3.87 -14.42
CA LEU A 128 7.07 3.49 -14.68
C LEU A 128 6.18 4.71 -14.93
N GLY A 129 6.56 5.88 -14.41
CA GLY A 129 5.86 7.14 -14.60
C GLY A 129 4.39 7.05 -14.21
N ARG A 130 3.49 7.42 -15.13
CA ARG A 130 2.04 7.35 -14.91
C ARG A 130 1.52 5.93 -14.65
N ASN A 131 2.19 4.91 -15.20
CA ASN A 131 1.70 3.54 -15.15
C ASN A 131 1.68 3.02 -13.72
N SER A 132 2.69 3.31 -12.89
CA SER A 132 2.67 2.90 -11.48
C SER A 132 1.52 3.53 -10.72
N GLY A 133 1.24 4.82 -10.93
CA GLY A 133 0.10 5.50 -10.31
C GLY A 133 -1.26 4.93 -10.73
N ASP A 134 -1.44 4.61 -12.01
CA ASP A 134 -2.67 3.96 -12.50
C ASP A 134 -2.82 2.53 -11.93
N VAL A 135 -1.73 1.76 -11.89
CA VAL A 135 -1.74 0.38 -11.37
C VAL A 135 -1.97 0.35 -9.86
N LEU A 136 -1.28 1.20 -9.09
CA LEU A 136 -1.50 1.34 -7.65
C LEU A 136 -2.95 1.73 -7.32
N THR A 137 -3.52 2.65 -8.08
CA THR A 137 -4.91 3.08 -7.81
C THR A 137 -5.92 2.01 -8.22
N LEU A 138 -5.80 1.47 -9.44
CA LEU A 138 -6.86 0.68 -10.07
C LEU A 138 -6.74 -0.82 -9.84
N LEU A 139 -5.53 -1.38 -9.95
CA LEU A 139 -5.30 -2.81 -9.76
C LEU A 139 -5.02 -3.14 -8.30
N SER A 140 -4.19 -2.33 -7.63
CA SER A 140 -3.79 -2.59 -6.24
C SER A 140 -4.87 -2.15 -5.25
N LEU A 141 -5.15 -0.85 -5.15
CA LEU A 141 -6.06 -0.32 -4.13
C LEU A 141 -7.52 -0.73 -4.40
N ILE A 142 -8.09 -0.34 -5.54
CA ILE A 142 -9.48 -0.70 -5.87
C ILE A 142 -9.63 -2.21 -6.05
N GLY A 143 -8.65 -2.90 -6.62
CA GLY A 143 -8.66 -4.37 -6.71
C GLY A 143 -8.62 -5.05 -5.34
N GLY A 144 -7.92 -4.48 -4.37
CA GLY A 144 -7.87 -4.94 -2.98
C GLY A 144 -9.20 -4.80 -2.23
N TYR A 145 -10.03 -3.81 -2.57
CA TYR A 145 -11.39 -3.66 -2.00
C TYR A 145 -12.36 -4.79 -2.37
N ARG A 146 -11.91 -5.78 -3.14
CA ARG A 146 -12.66 -7.01 -3.42
C ARG A 146 -12.60 -8.03 -2.28
N PHE A 147 -11.86 -7.74 -1.20
CA PHE A 147 -11.63 -8.63 -0.07
C PHE A 147 -11.90 -7.91 1.26
N GLY A 148 -12.57 -8.61 2.18
CA GLY A 148 -12.91 -8.11 3.50
C GLY A 148 -11.75 -8.14 4.49
N GLY A 149 -11.85 -7.34 5.55
CA GLY A 149 -10.82 -7.11 6.56
C GLY A 149 -10.21 -5.72 6.37
N PRO A 150 -9.20 -5.52 5.51
CA PRO A 150 -8.59 -4.21 5.30
C PRO A 150 -9.58 -3.13 4.84
N ALA A 151 -10.50 -3.46 3.92
CA ALA A 151 -11.53 -2.52 3.46
C ALA A 151 -12.48 -2.12 4.60
N ASP A 152 -12.91 -3.08 5.41
CA ASP A 152 -13.79 -2.86 6.55
C ASP A 152 -13.11 -2.00 7.63
N LEU A 153 -11.81 -2.23 7.88
CA LEU A 153 -11.01 -1.39 8.78
C LEU A 153 -10.87 0.04 8.25
N LEU A 154 -10.64 0.22 6.94
CA LEU A 154 -10.55 1.55 6.33
C LEU A 154 -11.85 2.35 6.48
N VAL A 155 -13.01 1.70 6.33
CA VAL A 155 -14.31 2.34 6.62
C VAL A 155 -14.45 2.65 8.10
N LEU A 156 -14.11 1.71 8.98
CA LEU A 156 -14.21 1.87 10.43
C LEU A 156 -13.33 3.02 10.97
N THR A 157 -12.17 3.25 10.37
CA THR A 157 -11.30 4.40 10.73
C THR A 157 -11.84 5.74 10.28
N GLY A 158 -12.86 5.76 9.40
CA GLY A 158 -13.37 6.97 8.74
C GLY A 158 -12.36 7.63 7.80
N GLY A 159 -11.22 6.96 7.54
CA GLY A 159 -10.07 7.52 6.84
C GLY A 159 -10.40 7.92 5.39
N LEU A 160 -11.26 7.15 4.72
CA LEU A 160 -11.67 7.34 3.32
C LEU A 160 -13.17 7.69 3.23
N SER A 161 -13.61 8.71 3.96
CA SER A 161 -14.98 9.21 3.94
C SER A 161 -15.06 10.56 3.22
N GLY A 162 -16.02 10.69 2.29
CA GLY A 162 -16.36 11.94 1.61
C GLY A 162 -15.16 12.72 1.05
N GLY A 163 -15.21 14.06 1.16
CA GLY A 163 -14.23 15.01 0.61
C GLY A 163 -12.79 14.93 1.14
N THR A 164 -12.46 13.93 1.96
CA THR A 164 -11.08 13.63 2.38
C THR A 164 -10.41 12.54 1.55
N THR A 165 -11.18 11.78 0.76
CA THR A 165 -10.71 10.62 -0.01
C THR A 165 -9.56 10.99 -0.93
N LEU A 166 -9.68 12.07 -1.73
CA LEU A 166 -8.62 12.49 -2.64
C LEU A 166 -7.31 12.79 -1.90
N ARG A 167 -7.41 13.47 -0.75
CA ARG A 167 -6.24 13.81 0.05
C ARG A 167 -5.54 12.56 0.57
N ARG A 168 -6.27 11.57 1.08
CA ARG A 168 -5.66 10.29 1.54
C ARG A 168 -4.95 9.55 0.43
N LEU A 169 -5.49 9.56 -0.78
CA LEU A 169 -4.78 9.03 -1.95
C LEU A 169 -3.50 9.83 -2.24
N GLY A 170 -3.56 11.14 -2.04
CA GLY A 170 -2.40 12.03 -2.05
C GLY A 170 -1.36 11.67 -0.99
N GLU A 171 -1.75 11.30 0.22
CA GLU A 171 -0.85 10.91 1.33
C GLU A 171 -0.04 9.66 0.96
N THR A 172 -0.69 8.60 0.45
CA THR A 172 0.03 7.40 -0.03
C THR A 172 0.89 7.70 -1.25
N THR A 173 0.42 8.58 -2.15
CA THR A 173 1.21 9.02 -3.31
C THR A 173 2.45 9.80 -2.86
N LYS A 174 2.33 10.69 -1.87
CA LYS A 174 3.44 11.45 -1.28
C LYS A 174 4.47 10.51 -0.67
N TRP A 175 4.04 9.54 0.14
CA TRP A 175 4.90 8.55 0.76
C TRP A 175 5.67 7.72 -0.29
N SER A 176 4.96 7.08 -1.22
CA SER A 176 5.60 6.27 -2.28
C SER A 176 6.56 7.08 -3.15
N HIS A 177 6.26 8.36 -3.38
CA HIS A 177 7.15 9.25 -4.13
C HIS A 177 8.42 9.59 -3.35
N ALA A 178 8.31 9.83 -2.03
CA ALA A 178 9.46 10.06 -1.15
C ALA A 178 10.37 8.82 -1.03
N VAL A 179 9.77 7.63 -0.90
CA VAL A 179 10.48 6.34 -0.90
C VAL A 179 11.29 6.16 -2.18
N THR A 180 10.75 6.60 -3.31
CA THR A 180 11.35 6.39 -4.64
C THR A 180 12.17 7.59 -5.12
N ARG A 181 12.49 8.57 -4.27
CA ARG A 181 13.53 9.59 -4.57
C ARG A 181 14.92 8.97 -4.45
N ALA A 182 15.89 9.58 -5.14
CA ALA A 182 17.30 9.22 -4.95
C ALA A 182 17.69 9.43 -3.48
N GLY A 183 18.28 8.42 -2.85
CA GLY A 183 18.60 8.43 -1.42
C GLY A 183 17.38 8.40 -0.50
N GLY A 184 16.16 8.22 -1.03
CA GLY A 184 14.90 8.42 -0.29
C GLY A 184 14.73 7.51 0.92
N LEU A 185 15.32 6.31 0.89
CA LEU A 185 15.28 5.34 1.98
C LEU A 185 16.54 5.29 2.86
N ARG A 186 17.54 6.17 2.62
CA ARG A 186 18.67 6.30 3.54
C ARG A 186 18.14 6.67 4.94
N PRO A 187 18.72 6.15 6.04
CA PRO A 187 18.31 6.56 7.39
C PRO A 187 18.25 8.09 7.53
N GLY A 188 17.14 8.61 8.07
CA GLY A 188 16.88 10.05 8.20
C GLY A 188 16.36 10.77 6.93
N ALA A 189 16.46 10.16 5.75
CA ALA A 189 15.88 10.72 4.53
C ALA A 189 14.34 10.78 4.59
N GLU A 190 13.72 11.57 3.72
CA GLU A 190 12.27 11.79 3.75
C GLU A 190 11.46 10.49 3.62
N GLY A 191 11.79 9.64 2.64
CA GLY A 191 11.09 8.37 2.44
C GLY A 191 11.24 7.43 3.63
N TRP A 192 12.44 7.35 4.23
CA TRP A 192 12.68 6.61 5.46
C TRP A 192 11.80 7.12 6.61
N ARG A 193 11.84 8.44 6.89
CA ARG A 193 11.06 9.06 7.97
C ARG A 193 9.57 8.86 7.79
N LEU A 194 9.06 9.06 6.57
CA LEU A 194 7.64 8.87 6.28
C LEU A 194 7.23 7.39 6.41
N THR A 195 8.10 6.44 6.04
CA THR A 195 7.81 5.01 6.20
C THR A 195 7.69 4.62 7.67
N VAL A 196 8.65 5.04 8.50
CA VAL A 196 8.64 4.77 9.94
C VAL A 196 7.49 5.49 10.65
N HIS A 197 7.15 6.70 10.21
CA HIS A 197 5.96 7.43 10.68
C HIS A 197 4.67 6.68 10.34
N VAL A 198 4.53 6.15 9.13
CA VAL A 198 3.36 5.36 8.73
C VAL A 198 3.27 4.06 9.54
N ARG A 199 4.40 3.40 9.83
CA ARG A 199 4.45 2.25 10.75
C ARG A 199 3.89 2.62 12.14
N ALA A 200 4.33 3.73 12.72
CA ALA A 200 3.79 4.21 14.00
C ALA A 200 2.28 4.54 13.90
N MET A 201 1.83 5.11 12.79
CA MET A 201 0.40 5.34 12.54
C MET A 201 -0.39 4.02 12.49
N HIS A 202 0.12 3.01 11.81
CA HIS A 202 -0.50 1.68 11.75
C HIS A 202 -0.62 1.05 13.12
N ALA A 203 0.43 1.14 13.95
CA ALA A 203 0.37 0.64 15.32
C ALA A 203 -0.69 1.35 16.17
N LEU A 204 -0.80 2.68 16.05
CA LEU A 204 -1.84 3.45 16.75
C LEU A 204 -3.25 3.11 16.29
N VAL A 205 -3.44 2.87 14.98
CA VAL A 205 -4.72 2.40 14.45
C VAL A 205 -5.01 0.99 14.97
N ASN A 206 -4.05 0.07 14.88
CA ASN A 206 -4.22 -1.30 15.38
C ASN A 206 -4.68 -1.26 16.85
N ALA A 207 -3.91 -0.61 17.71
CA ALA A 207 -4.19 -0.58 19.13
C ALA A 207 -5.53 0.13 19.43
N ARG A 208 -5.89 1.21 18.70
CA ARG A 208 -7.15 1.94 18.92
C ARG A 208 -8.39 1.12 18.56
N PHE A 209 -8.29 0.30 17.52
CA PHE A 209 -9.46 -0.40 16.96
C PHE A 209 -9.57 -1.84 17.45
N GLU A 210 -8.49 -2.48 17.88
CA GLU A 210 -8.49 -3.86 18.37
C GLU A 210 -9.60 -4.15 19.40
N PRO A 211 -9.86 -3.32 20.44
CA PRO A 211 -10.89 -3.63 21.46
C PRO A 211 -12.34 -3.68 20.93
N ARG A 212 -12.59 -3.10 19.75
CA ARG A 212 -13.92 -3.04 19.11
C ARG A 212 -13.94 -3.72 17.74
N TRP A 213 -12.86 -4.42 17.40
CA TRP A 213 -12.69 -5.16 16.16
C TRP A 213 -12.99 -6.63 16.41
N ASP A 214 -13.75 -7.26 15.51
CA ASP A 214 -14.02 -8.70 15.59
C ASP A 214 -12.76 -9.49 15.17
N THR A 215 -11.83 -9.66 16.10
CA THR A 215 -10.57 -10.38 15.89
C THR A 215 -10.81 -11.87 15.61
N GLY A 216 -11.88 -12.47 16.15
CA GLY A 216 -12.27 -13.83 15.82
C GLY A 216 -12.72 -13.99 14.35
N ARG A 217 -13.30 -12.94 13.77
CA ARG A 217 -13.67 -12.89 12.34
C ARG A 217 -12.48 -12.59 11.45
N TRP A 218 -11.80 -11.49 11.73
CA TRP A 218 -10.85 -10.87 10.82
C TRP A 218 -9.38 -11.08 11.21
N GLY A 219 -9.07 -11.59 12.40
CA GLY A 219 -7.72 -11.49 12.97
C GLY A 219 -7.44 -10.06 13.46
N TYR A 220 -6.21 -9.78 13.87
CA TYR A 220 -5.86 -8.43 14.36
C TYR A 220 -6.00 -7.38 13.26
N PRO A 221 -6.38 -6.12 13.58
CA PRO A 221 -6.35 -5.04 12.60
C PRO A 221 -4.93 -4.84 12.09
N ILE A 222 -4.69 -4.66 10.79
CA ILE A 222 -3.32 -4.42 10.26
C ILE A 222 -2.33 -5.54 10.66
N ASN A 223 -2.79 -6.80 10.64
CA ASN A 223 -1.96 -7.97 10.94
C ASN A 223 -0.88 -8.21 9.88
N GLN A 224 0.06 -9.11 10.18
CA GLN A 224 1.21 -9.43 9.32
C GLN A 224 0.81 -10.00 7.95
N ALA A 225 -0.28 -10.78 7.86
CA ALA A 225 -0.76 -11.28 6.57
C ALA A 225 -1.28 -10.13 5.67
N ASP A 226 -2.08 -9.22 6.21
CA ASP A 226 -2.60 -8.05 5.48
C ASP A 226 -1.47 -7.06 5.11
N GLN A 227 -0.46 -6.90 5.99
CA GLN A 227 0.75 -6.14 5.71
C GLN A 227 1.56 -6.75 4.56
N ALA A 228 1.80 -8.06 4.59
CA ALA A 228 2.49 -8.80 3.53
C ALA A 228 1.72 -8.73 2.20
N ALA A 229 0.38 -8.82 2.25
CA ALA A 229 -0.51 -8.66 1.10
C ALA A 229 -0.36 -7.27 0.48
N THR A 230 -0.40 -6.23 1.33
CA THR A 230 -0.30 -4.84 0.90
C THR A 230 1.08 -4.55 0.32
N LEU A 231 2.16 -5.07 0.91
CA LEU A 231 3.50 -4.99 0.34
C LEU A 231 3.58 -5.64 -1.04
N GLY A 232 2.94 -6.80 -1.19
CA GLY A 232 2.74 -7.51 -2.47
C GLY A 232 2.07 -6.67 -3.56
N LEU A 233 1.27 -5.68 -3.18
CA LEU A 233 0.61 -4.77 -4.09
C LEU A 233 1.57 -3.68 -4.62
N PHE A 234 2.56 -3.26 -3.83
CA PHE A 234 3.55 -2.24 -4.25
C PHE A 234 4.70 -2.82 -5.09
N ASP A 235 5.01 -4.10 -4.91
CA ASP A 235 6.13 -4.76 -5.58
C ASP A 235 5.70 -5.50 -6.87
N SER A 236 5.60 -6.81 -6.81
CA SER A 236 5.17 -7.78 -7.81
C SER A 236 3.87 -7.43 -8.53
N THR A 237 2.83 -6.94 -7.85
CA THR A 237 1.56 -6.57 -8.51
C THR A 237 1.72 -5.33 -9.39
N VAL A 238 2.50 -4.34 -8.94
CA VAL A 238 2.82 -3.17 -9.78
C VAL A 238 3.59 -3.59 -11.02
N ILE A 239 4.53 -4.53 -10.89
CA ILE A 239 5.27 -5.09 -12.03
C ILE A 239 4.29 -5.71 -13.03
N ILE A 240 3.45 -6.66 -12.61
CA ILE A 240 2.48 -7.32 -13.50
C ILE A 240 1.53 -6.31 -14.14
N GLY A 241 0.97 -5.38 -13.36
CA GLY A 241 0.05 -4.38 -13.87
C GLY A 241 0.71 -3.48 -14.92
N CYS A 242 1.95 -3.06 -14.71
CA CYS A 242 2.68 -2.24 -15.69
C CYS A 242 3.02 -3.04 -16.96
N LEU A 243 3.42 -4.31 -16.84
CA LEU A 243 3.62 -5.20 -17.98
C LEU A 243 2.32 -5.36 -18.78
N GLY A 244 1.19 -5.54 -18.10
CA GLY A 244 -0.15 -5.61 -18.69
C GLY A 244 -0.60 -4.32 -19.38
N LEU A 245 -0.04 -3.16 -18.99
CA LEU A 245 -0.22 -1.88 -19.70
C LEU A 245 0.77 -1.69 -20.85
N GLY A 246 1.64 -2.67 -21.15
CA GLY A 246 2.59 -2.63 -22.26
C GLY A 246 3.94 -2.00 -21.93
N VAL A 247 4.20 -1.68 -20.65
CA VAL A 247 5.54 -1.24 -20.22
C VAL A 247 6.54 -2.39 -20.41
N ARG A 248 7.75 -2.07 -20.84
CA ARG A 248 8.86 -3.03 -20.90
C ARG A 248 9.76 -2.84 -19.69
N LEU A 249 9.89 -3.88 -18.87
CA LEU A 249 10.85 -3.97 -17.77
C LEU A 249 11.80 -5.13 -18.03
N THR A 250 13.08 -4.90 -17.81
CA THR A 250 14.10 -5.97 -17.78
C THR A 250 14.01 -6.77 -16.49
N ARG A 251 14.56 -7.98 -16.47
CA ARG A 251 14.64 -8.81 -15.26
C ARG A 251 15.37 -8.08 -14.13
N ALA A 252 16.54 -7.48 -14.41
CA ALA A 252 17.30 -6.71 -13.43
C ALA A 252 16.48 -5.55 -12.83
N GLN A 253 15.68 -4.83 -13.63
CA GLN A 253 14.80 -3.78 -13.10
C GLN A 253 13.71 -4.32 -12.18
N ARG A 254 13.16 -5.50 -12.48
CA ARG A 254 12.16 -6.16 -11.62
C ARG A 254 12.80 -6.59 -10.31
N ASP A 255 13.96 -7.24 -10.37
CA ASP A 255 14.70 -7.72 -9.21
C ASP A 255 15.14 -6.56 -8.29
N ASP A 256 15.59 -5.43 -8.85
CA ASP A 256 15.95 -4.23 -8.07
C ASP A 256 14.71 -3.53 -7.50
N LEU A 257 13.59 -3.49 -8.23
CA LEU A 257 12.32 -2.95 -7.71
C LEU A 257 11.79 -3.79 -6.55
N MET A 258 11.88 -5.13 -6.65
CA MET A 258 11.55 -6.04 -5.55
C MET A 258 12.45 -5.77 -4.34
N HIS A 259 13.75 -5.52 -4.56
CA HIS A 259 14.70 -5.21 -3.48
C HIS A 259 14.39 -3.89 -2.76
N LEU A 260 14.03 -2.83 -3.50
CA LEU A 260 13.56 -1.56 -2.94
C LEU A 260 12.40 -1.80 -1.97
N TRP A 261 11.37 -2.51 -2.42
CA TRP A 261 10.17 -2.73 -1.61
C TRP A 261 10.40 -3.72 -0.47
N ARG A 262 11.32 -4.68 -0.61
CA ARG A 262 11.76 -5.52 0.51
C ARG A 262 12.29 -4.67 1.66
N TYR A 263 13.12 -3.67 1.39
CA TYR A 263 13.61 -2.75 2.42
C TYR A 263 12.54 -1.79 2.95
N ALA A 264 11.67 -1.26 2.08
CA ALA A 264 10.53 -0.47 2.54
C ALA A 264 9.58 -1.29 3.46
N GLY A 265 9.40 -2.58 3.16
CA GLY A 265 8.63 -3.53 3.99
C GLY A 265 9.26 -3.76 5.36
N TRP A 266 10.58 -3.92 5.42
CA TRP A 266 11.32 -3.98 6.69
C TRP A 266 11.07 -2.74 7.56
N LEU A 267 11.21 -1.55 6.98
CA LEU A 267 10.95 -0.28 7.68
C LEU A 267 9.49 -0.12 8.11
N MET A 268 8.55 -0.72 7.37
CA MET A 268 7.11 -0.72 7.66
C MET A 268 6.72 -1.71 8.78
N GLY A 269 7.65 -2.55 9.26
CA GLY A 269 7.39 -3.54 10.30
C GLY A 269 6.79 -4.86 9.80
N VAL A 270 6.92 -5.15 8.50
CA VAL A 270 6.58 -6.47 7.95
C VAL A 270 7.60 -7.49 8.46
N SER A 271 7.11 -8.61 9.01
CA SER A 271 7.97 -9.66 9.57
C SER A 271 8.96 -10.19 8.51
N PRO A 272 10.22 -10.48 8.91
CA PRO A 272 11.25 -11.01 8.00
C PRO A 272 10.84 -12.20 7.15
N GLU A 273 9.96 -13.06 7.68
CA GLU A 273 9.48 -14.25 6.97
C GLU A 273 8.59 -13.93 5.75
N TRP A 274 8.05 -12.70 5.69
CA TRP A 274 7.21 -12.17 4.61
C TRP A 274 7.93 -11.12 3.74
N LEU A 275 9.26 -11.05 3.86
CA LEU A 275 10.13 -10.21 3.05
C LEU A 275 10.91 -11.05 2.03
N THR A 276 10.72 -10.74 0.75
CA THR A 276 11.47 -11.37 -0.33
C THR A 276 11.71 -10.37 -1.45
N ASP A 277 12.86 -10.45 -2.10
CA ASP A 277 13.13 -9.78 -3.37
C ASP A 277 13.06 -10.74 -4.57
N VAL A 278 12.57 -11.96 -4.36
CA VAL A 278 12.34 -12.95 -5.42
C VAL A 278 10.88 -12.89 -5.86
N GLU A 279 10.65 -12.42 -7.09
CA GLU A 279 9.29 -12.14 -7.58
C GLU A 279 8.37 -13.37 -7.57
N ASN A 280 8.85 -14.55 -7.97
CA ASN A 280 8.05 -15.78 -7.95
C ASN A 280 7.69 -16.23 -6.53
N VAL A 281 8.55 -15.99 -5.54
CA VAL A 281 8.22 -16.28 -4.13
C VAL A 281 7.10 -15.36 -3.67
N ARG A 282 7.17 -14.07 -4.00
CA ARG A 282 6.08 -13.12 -3.71
C ARG A 282 4.78 -13.50 -4.40
N HIS A 283 4.81 -13.89 -5.67
CA HIS A 283 3.60 -14.33 -6.38
C HIS A 283 2.99 -15.58 -5.76
N ARG A 284 3.81 -16.53 -5.30
CA ARG A 284 3.35 -17.69 -4.53
C ARG A 284 2.68 -17.24 -3.24
N TRP A 285 3.26 -16.31 -2.48
CA TRP A 285 2.62 -15.77 -1.27
C TRP A 285 1.32 -15.03 -1.59
N ASN A 286 1.30 -14.17 -2.60
CA ASN A 286 0.08 -13.46 -3.04
C ASN A 286 -1.04 -14.44 -3.42
N TYR A 287 -0.71 -15.57 -4.07
CA TYR A 287 -1.69 -16.61 -4.34
C TYR A 287 -2.29 -17.18 -3.04
N HIS A 288 -1.46 -17.53 -2.06
CA HIS A 288 -1.91 -18.13 -0.80
C HIS A 288 -2.68 -17.14 0.08
N ILE A 289 -2.22 -15.88 0.12
CA ILE A 289 -2.94 -14.78 0.76
C ILE A 289 -4.31 -14.58 0.10
N LEU A 290 -4.39 -14.62 -1.23
CA LEU A 290 -5.65 -14.52 -1.97
C LEU A 290 -6.61 -15.69 -1.65
N LEU A 291 -6.09 -16.89 -1.43
CA LEU A 291 -6.88 -18.04 -0.98
C LEU A 291 -7.38 -17.87 0.45
N ALA A 292 -6.57 -17.29 1.33
CA ALA A 292 -6.90 -17.02 2.72
C ALA A 292 -7.81 -15.79 2.93
N ALA A 293 -7.92 -14.92 1.91
CA ALA A 293 -8.60 -13.64 2.01
C ALA A 293 -10.12 -13.78 2.20
N GLY A 294 -10.70 -12.81 2.90
CA GLY A 294 -12.14 -12.69 3.06
C GLY A 294 -12.87 -12.43 1.74
N GLY A 295 -14.16 -12.74 1.73
CA GLY A 295 -15.09 -12.40 0.68
C GLY A 295 -15.32 -10.90 0.55
N GLN A 296 -16.14 -10.52 -0.41
CA GLN A 296 -16.46 -9.14 -0.72
C GLN A 296 -17.45 -8.56 0.32
N THR A 297 -17.22 -7.34 0.82
CA THR A 297 -18.09 -6.68 1.82
C THR A 297 -18.62 -5.33 1.31
N GLN A 298 -19.70 -4.79 1.92
CA GLN A 298 -20.24 -3.48 1.51
C GLN A 298 -19.19 -2.36 1.59
N ALA A 299 -18.32 -2.40 2.61
CA ALA A 299 -17.19 -1.48 2.76
C ALA A 299 -16.32 -1.40 1.49
N GLY A 300 -16.02 -2.56 0.90
CA GLY A 300 -15.25 -2.61 -0.35
C GLY A 300 -15.94 -1.94 -1.54
N ARG A 301 -17.27 -2.08 -1.70
CA ARG A 301 -18.05 -1.41 -2.75
C ARG A 301 -18.03 0.11 -2.57
N ASP A 302 -18.24 0.56 -1.35
CA ASP A 302 -18.30 1.99 -1.03
C ASP A 302 -16.94 2.66 -1.26
N LEU A 303 -15.86 2.05 -0.77
CA LEU A 303 -14.50 2.53 -0.99
C LEU A 303 -14.12 2.55 -2.47
N ALA A 304 -14.52 1.55 -3.24
CA ALA A 304 -14.24 1.52 -4.68
C ALA A 304 -14.94 2.67 -5.42
N ARG A 305 -16.19 2.97 -5.08
CA ARG A 305 -16.93 4.11 -5.64
C ARG A 305 -16.30 5.43 -5.22
N LEU A 306 -16.07 5.64 -3.93
CA LEU A 306 -15.47 6.85 -3.38
C LEU A 306 -14.09 7.12 -3.98
N THR A 307 -13.24 6.09 -4.09
CA THR A 307 -11.90 6.21 -4.67
C THR A 307 -11.96 6.60 -6.14
N LEU A 308 -12.85 5.98 -6.93
CA LEU A 308 -12.98 6.29 -8.35
C LEU A 308 -13.55 7.69 -8.59
N ASP A 309 -14.50 8.12 -7.75
CA ASP A 309 -15.13 9.44 -7.85
C ASP A 309 -14.18 10.55 -7.38
N ALA A 310 -13.41 10.33 -6.31
CA ALA A 310 -12.39 11.27 -5.84
C ALA A 310 -11.32 11.59 -6.90
N GLN A 311 -11.03 10.66 -7.82
CA GLN A 311 -10.12 10.92 -8.95
C GLN A 311 -10.62 12.01 -9.91
N ALA A 312 -11.93 12.32 -9.91
CA ALA A 312 -12.51 13.40 -10.71
C ALA A 312 -12.38 14.78 -10.03
N GLU A 313 -12.04 14.82 -8.74
CA GLU A 313 -11.83 16.06 -7.98
C GLU A 313 -10.44 16.66 -8.19
N ARG A 314 -9.51 15.87 -8.74
CA ARG A 314 -8.14 16.28 -9.04
C ARG A 314 -8.08 17.58 -9.84
N ASP A 315 -7.10 18.41 -9.48
CA ASP A 315 -6.81 19.66 -10.18
C ASP A 315 -5.72 19.46 -11.24
N PHE A 316 -6.06 19.67 -12.51
CA PHE A 316 -5.12 19.55 -13.62
C PHE A 316 -4.48 20.88 -14.05
N GLY A 317 -4.80 21.99 -13.37
CA GLY A 317 -4.16 23.29 -13.54
C GLY A 317 -4.57 24.03 -14.82
N HIS A 318 -5.70 23.67 -15.45
CA HIS A 318 -6.18 24.37 -16.64
C HIS A 318 -6.88 25.67 -16.25
N ARG A 319 -6.41 26.81 -16.80
CA ARG A 319 -7.03 28.14 -16.56
C ARG A 319 -8.48 28.22 -17.01
N ALA A 320 -8.84 27.53 -18.09
CA ALA A 320 -10.18 27.54 -18.65
C ALA A 320 -11.06 26.45 -17.98
N PRO A 321 -12.15 26.82 -17.28
CA PRO A 321 -12.99 25.85 -16.55
C PRO A 321 -13.59 24.75 -17.43
N ALA A 322 -13.88 25.04 -18.70
CA ALA A 322 -14.42 24.05 -19.65
C ALA A 322 -13.38 22.97 -19.98
N VAL A 323 -12.10 23.36 -20.15
CA VAL A 323 -11.00 22.43 -20.42
C VAL A 323 -10.72 21.56 -19.20
N GLU A 324 -10.74 22.15 -18.00
CA GLU A 324 -10.60 21.42 -16.73
C GLU A 324 -11.69 20.36 -16.57
N ARG A 325 -12.96 20.72 -16.79
CA ARG A 325 -14.10 19.78 -16.74
C ARG A 325 -13.98 18.66 -17.78
N LEU A 326 -13.56 18.99 -19.00
CA LEU A 326 -13.37 17.99 -20.06
C LEU A 326 -12.23 17.02 -19.70
N HIS A 327 -11.12 17.55 -19.17
CA HIS A 327 -9.98 16.74 -18.74
C HIS A 327 -10.36 15.80 -17.60
N ARG A 328 -11.08 16.29 -16.57
CA ARG A 328 -11.64 15.46 -15.49
C ARG A 328 -12.55 14.35 -16.01
N ARG A 329 -13.45 14.67 -16.96
CA ARG A 329 -14.35 13.68 -17.58
C ARG A 329 -13.58 12.62 -18.37
N TYR A 330 -12.59 13.04 -19.16
CA TYR A 330 -11.70 12.13 -19.90
C TYR A 330 -10.95 11.20 -18.94
N GLU A 331 -10.34 11.75 -17.89
CA GLU A 331 -9.56 11.01 -16.91
C GLU A 331 -10.40 10.00 -16.14
N ARG A 332 -11.63 10.37 -15.74
CA ARG A 332 -12.60 9.45 -15.12
C ARG A 332 -12.99 8.33 -16.09
N ALA A 333 -13.26 8.65 -17.36
CA ALA A 333 -13.61 7.66 -18.38
C ALA A 333 -12.45 6.69 -18.65
N ARG A 334 -11.22 7.22 -18.77
CA ARG A 334 -9.99 6.46 -18.97
C ARG A 334 -9.73 5.49 -17.81
N ARG A 335 -9.80 5.97 -16.57
CA ARG A 335 -9.60 5.12 -15.38
C ARG A 335 -10.64 4.01 -15.27
N ALA A 336 -11.91 4.32 -15.46
CA ALA A 336 -12.97 3.31 -15.44
C ALA A 336 -12.81 2.27 -16.57
N SER A 337 -12.27 2.68 -17.73
CA SER A 337 -11.96 1.81 -18.86
C SER A 337 -10.79 0.86 -18.53
N ILE A 338 -9.68 1.37 -17.97
CA ILE A 338 -8.54 0.54 -17.52
C ILE A 338 -8.97 -0.40 -16.38
N LEU A 339 -9.72 0.11 -15.40
CA LEU A 339 -10.24 -0.68 -14.29
C LEU A 339 -11.10 -1.84 -14.78
N SER A 340 -11.96 -1.60 -15.78
CA SER A 340 -12.79 -2.66 -16.38
C SER A 340 -11.95 -3.75 -17.03
N ALA A 341 -10.78 -3.41 -17.57
CA ALA A 341 -9.85 -4.38 -18.13
C ALA A 341 -9.15 -5.20 -17.04
N PHE A 342 -8.66 -4.54 -15.99
CA PHE A 342 -8.01 -5.22 -14.87
C PHE A 342 -8.95 -6.12 -14.08
N MET A 343 -10.18 -5.67 -13.83
CA MET A 343 -11.14 -6.37 -12.97
C MET A 343 -12.01 -7.38 -13.72
N GLY A 344 -12.14 -7.25 -15.04
CA GLY A 344 -13.04 -8.08 -15.85
C GLY A 344 -14.51 -7.93 -15.46
N LYS A 345 -15.37 -8.86 -15.91
CA LYS A 345 -16.82 -8.83 -15.61
C LYS A 345 -17.08 -9.05 -14.11
N ASP A 346 -16.49 -10.08 -13.54
CA ASP A 346 -16.78 -10.50 -12.17
C ASP A 346 -16.20 -9.54 -11.15
N GLY A 347 -14.98 -9.03 -11.37
CA GLY A 347 -14.39 -8.04 -10.46
C GLY A 347 -15.16 -6.72 -10.46
N MET A 348 -15.66 -6.26 -11.61
CA MET A 348 -16.53 -5.08 -11.65
C MET A 348 -17.85 -5.30 -10.91
N ARG A 349 -18.45 -6.50 -11.02
CA ARG A 349 -19.66 -6.87 -10.26
C ARG A 349 -19.40 -6.93 -8.75
N ASP A 350 -18.27 -7.52 -8.34
CA ASP A 350 -17.83 -7.57 -6.95
C ASP A 350 -17.73 -6.16 -6.36
N LEU A 351 -17.16 -5.21 -7.11
CA LEU A 351 -17.01 -3.82 -6.69
C LEU A 351 -18.29 -2.99 -6.80
N GLY A 352 -19.38 -3.54 -7.36
CA GLY A 352 -20.61 -2.78 -7.60
C GLY A 352 -20.44 -1.65 -8.63
N LEU A 353 -19.46 -1.79 -9.53
CA LEU A 353 -19.14 -0.79 -10.55
C LEU A 353 -19.60 -1.25 -11.93
N ARG A 354 -20.04 -0.29 -12.76
CA ARG A 354 -20.46 -0.58 -14.13
C ARG A 354 -19.24 -0.84 -15.01
N ARG A 355 -19.19 -2.01 -15.65
CA ARG A 355 -18.18 -2.35 -16.67
C ARG A 355 -18.28 -1.38 -17.85
N ARG A 356 -17.13 -0.88 -18.30
CA ARG A 356 -17.00 -0.04 -19.50
C ARG A 356 -16.14 -0.75 -20.55
N PHE A 357 -16.29 -0.35 -21.81
CA PHE A 357 -15.43 -0.84 -22.88
C PHE A 357 -13.97 -0.41 -22.61
N PRO A 358 -12.99 -1.34 -22.68
CA PRO A 358 -11.60 -1.10 -22.26
C PRO A 358 -10.74 -0.34 -23.30
N TRP A 359 -11.30 0.66 -24.00
CA TRP A 359 -10.56 1.46 -25.00
C TRP A 359 -9.25 2.06 -24.48
N ALA A 360 -9.21 2.47 -23.21
CA ALA A 360 -8.04 3.11 -22.62
C ALA A 360 -6.87 2.13 -22.44
N LEU A 361 -7.15 0.83 -22.31
CA LEU A 361 -6.11 -0.20 -22.30
C LEU A 361 -5.40 -0.25 -23.67
N LEU A 362 -6.15 -0.19 -24.77
CA LEU A 362 -5.56 -0.20 -26.12
C LEU A 362 -4.65 1.02 -26.34
N LEU A 363 -5.10 2.20 -25.89
CA LEU A 363 -4.27 3.41 -25.96
C LEU A 363 -3.04 3.34 -25.03
N ALA A 364 -3.19 2.72 -23.86
CA ALA A 364 -2.06 2.49 -22.96
C ALA A 364 -1.05 1.54 -23.61
N LEU A 365 -1.48 0.41 -24.17
CA LEU A 365 -0.64 -0.56 -24.87
C LEU A 365 0.10 0.06 -26.05
N ALA A 366 -0.61 0.78 -26.92
CA ALA A 366 -0.01 1.45 -28.07
C ALA A 366 0.99 2.53 -27.63
N GLY A 367 0.58 3.41 -26.71
CA GLY A 367 1.43 4.49 -26.22
C GLY A 367 2.65 3.99 -25.45
N ASN A 368 2.51 2.93 -24.65
CA ASN A 368 3.61 2.36 -23.89
C ASN A 368 4.53 1.51 -24.77
N THR A 369 4.02 0.84 -25.80
CA THR A 369 4.86 0.18 -26.81
C THR A 369 5.77 1.20 -27.48
N LEU A 370 5.21 2.31 -27.97
CA LEU A 370 6.00 3.40 -28.56
C LEU A 370 7.02 3.96 -27.55
N ARG A 371 6.57 4.31 -26.33
CA ARG A 371 7.46 4.94 -25.33
C ARG A 371 8.57 4.01 -24.86
N TYR A 372 8.24 2.79 -24.44
CA TYR A 372 9.17 1.92 -23.73
C TYR A 372 9.90 0.93 -24.64
N ARG A 373 9.28 0.49 -25.74
CA ARG A 373 9.87 -0.52 -26.64
C ARG A 373 10.52 0.09 -27.87
N VAL A 374 10.10 1.28 -28.29
CA VAL A 374 10.72 2.00 -29.41
C VAL A 374 11.63 3.11 -28.87
N LEU A 375 11.06 4.15 -28.27
CA LEU A 375 11.84 5.32 -27.81
C LEU A 375 12.79 5.00 -26.66
N GLY A 376 12.39 4.09 -25.76
CA GLY A 376 13.19 3.70 -24.60
C GLY A 376 14.44 2.89 -24.91
N VAL A 377 14.50 2.26 -26.09
CA VAL A 377 15.63 1.44 -26.54
C VAL A 377 16.68 2.27 -27.30
N LEU A 378 16.29 3.46 -27.78
CA LEU A 378 17.21 4.40 -28.42
C LEU A 378 18.25 4.94 -27.41
N PRO A 379 19.44 5.38 -27.87
CA PRO A 379 20.46 5.99 -27.01
C PRO A 379 19.89 7.14 -26.15
N GLY A 380 20.12 7.08 -24.83
CA GLY A 380 19.57 8.05 -23.86
C GLY A 380 18.05 7.95 -23.63
N GLY A 381 17.34 7.06 -24.31
CA GLY A 381 15.88 6.89 -24.19
C GLY A 381 15.45 6.52 -22.78
N ARG A 382 16.19 5.62 -22.12
CA ARG A 382 15.91 5.18 -20.75
C ARG A 382 16.00 6.31 -19.72
N GLU A 383 17.08 7.09 -19.76
CA GLU A 383 17.27 8.24 -18.86
C GLU A 383 16.17 9.29 -19.07
N ARG A 384 15.83 9.58 -20.33
CA ARG A 384 14.72 10.49 -20.66
C ARG A 384 13.38 9.98 -20.13
N LEU A 385 13.12 8.67 -20.20
CA LEU A 385 11.90 8.07 -19.65
C LEU A 385 11.86 8.15 -18.13
N GLU A 386 13.00 7.98 -17.45
CA GLU A 386 13.08 8.14 -16.01
C GLU A 386 12.79 9.59 -15.58
N VAL A 387 13.46 10.58 -16.18
CA VAL A 387 13.23 12.00 -15.91
C VAL A 387 11.78 12.39 -16.22
N ARG A 388 11.25 11.93 -17.35
CA ARG A 388 9.84 12.16 -17.71
C ARG A 388 8.89 11.50 -16.71
N GLY A 389 9.19 10.26 -16.30
CA GLY A 389 8.41 9.49 -15.35
C GLY A 389 8.31 10.20 -14.00
N ALA A 390 9.45 10.66 -13.47
CA ALA A 390 9.52 11.47 -12.25
C ALA A 390 8.67 12.74 -12.35
N ARG A 391 8.79 13.52 -13.43
CA ARG A 391 7.98 14.73 -13.66
C ARG A 391 6.48 14.45 -13.75
N VAL A 392 6.10 13.31 -14.33
CA VAL A 392 4.70 12.90 -14.43
C VAL A 392 4.14 12.51 -13.06
N GLN A 393 4.93 11.82 -12.24
CA GLN A 393 4.58 11.50 -10.86
C GLN A 393 4.47 12.78 -9.99
N ASP A 394 5.37 13.76 -10.17
CA ASP A 394 5.29 15.06 -9.51
C ASP A 394 3.97 15.78 -9.82
N ARG A 395 3.59 15.83 -11.11
CA ARG A 395 2.30 16.42 -11.53
C ARG A 395 1.10 15.64 -10.99
N GLN A 396 1.22 14.32 -10.94
CA GLN A 396 0.17 13.47 -10.36
C GLN A 396 -0.02 13.79 -8.87
N LEU A 397 1.07 13.89 -8.11
CA LEU A 397 1.05 14.24 -6.70
C LEU A 397 0.42 15.63 -6.50
N ALA A 398 0.89 16.65 -7.22
CA ALA A 398 0.38 18.01 -7.13
C ALA A 398 -1.13 18.10 -7.36
N SER A 399 -1.65 17.34 -8.33
CA SER A 399 -3.09 17.35 -8.64
C SER A 399 -4.01 16.80 -7.53
N MET A 400 -3.46 16.16 -6.48
CA MET A 400 -4.22 15.62 -5.35
C MET A 400 -4.23 16.55 -4.12
N PHE A 401 -3.44 17.63 -4.14
CA PHE A 401 -3.30 18.59 -3.03
C PHE A 401 -3.61 20.00 -3.52
N HIS A 402 -4.89 20.32 -3.68
CA HIS A 402 -5.38 21.62 -4.17
C HIS A 402 -6.16 22.42 -3.10
N ASP A 403 -6.11 21.99 -1.84
CA ASP A 403 -6.87 22.56 -0.72
C ASP A 403 -6.06 23.59 0.09
N GLY A 404 -4.92 24.05 -0.44
CA GLY A 404 -4.02 25.02 0.21
C GLY A 404 -3.21 24.47 1.38
N ARG A 405 -3.43 23.21 1.80
CA ARG A 405 -2.63 22.57 2.85
C ARG A 405 -1.37 21.91 2.25
N PRO A 406 -0.26 21.82 3.01
CA PRO A 406 0.95 21.15 2.55
C PRO A 406 0.68 19.71 2.09
N ALA A 407 1.40 19.31 1.04
CA ALA A 407 1.41 17.93 0.54
C ALA A 407 2.27 17.06 1.46
N ASP A 408 1.64 16.48 2.47
CA ASP A 408 2.29 15.65 3.50
C ASP A 408 1.37 14.49 3.90
N VAL A 409 1.94 13.46 4.54
CA VAL A 409 1.18 12.37 5.15
C VAL A 409 0.39 12.88 6.36
N ALA A 410 -0.66 12.16 6.75
CA ALA A 410 -1.41 12.53 7.95
C ALA A 410 -0.50 12.53 9.19
N ARG A 411 -0.78 13.45 10.12
CA ARG A 411 -0.07 13.52 11.41
C ARG A 411 -0.48 12.34 12.29
N LEU A 412 0.42 11.92 13.18
CA LEU A 412 0.08 10.94 14.21
C LEU A 412 -1.04 11.52 15.10
N PRO A 413 -2.08 10.74 15.43
CA PRO A 413 -3.09 11.19 16.37
C PRO A 413 -2.44 11.46 17.72
N GLY A 414 -2.71 12.63 18.31
CA GLY A 414 -2.34 12.89 19.69
C GLY A 414 -3.24 12.10 20.66
N ALA A 415 -2.71 11.80 21.84
CA ALA A 415 -3.50 11.19 22.93
C ALA A 415 -4.74 12.04 23.30
N ALA A 416 -4.74 13.34 23.01
CA ALA A 416 -5.79 14.29 23.37
C ALA A 416 -6.93 14.45 22.35
N ARG A 417 -7.28 13.40 21.58
CA ARG A 417 -8.63 13.27 21.01
C ARG A 417 -9.38 12.15 21.74
N GLU A 418 -9.33 12.21 23.05
CA GLU A 418 -10.30 11.61 23.95
C GLU A 418 -11.46 12.59 24.09
N ALA A 419 -12.69 12.08 23.95
CA ALA A 419 -13.97 12.79 23.82
C ALA A 419 -14.35 13.21 22.38
N ALA A 420 -15.52 12.70 21.97
CA ALA A 420 -16.26 12.94 20.73
C ALA A 420 -15.80 12.21 19.45
N VAL A 421 -16.05 10.89 19.41
CA VAL A 421 -16.95 10.26 18.39
C VAL A 421 -17.68 9.11 19.05
#